data_AF-A0A832TQW1-F1
#
_entry.id   AF-A0A832TQW1-F1
#
_cell.length_a   1.000
_cell.length_b   1.000
_cell.length_c   1.000
_cell.angle_alpha   90.00
_cell.angle_beta   90.00
_cell.angle_gamma   90.00
#
_symmetry.space_group_name_H-M   'P 1'
#
loop_
_entity.id
_entity.type
_entity.pdbx_description
1 polymer ?
#
loop_
_entity_poly.entity_id
_entity_poly.type
_entity_poly.pdbx_seq_one_letter_code
_entity_poly.pdbx_strand_id
1 'polypeptide(L)'
;MVIPQIPSWIKEKDKRVISKTLEIPIGGTIFYFDIPENPLVYVSETRGVIYINGSSYWDLELTMFKDLRDEFVYEVLELAKTIGKDISNVKIDDVLLETDNKKHVEKRKFYIKIDNIEAGFYYNLYLPDGIRNGIIEIIPYYKQV
;
A
#
# COMPACT_ATOMS: atom_id res chain seq x y z
N MET A 1 2.12 5.52 -23.11
CA MET A 1 2.58 6.45 -22.05
C MET A 1 1.62 6.30 -20.89
N VAL A 2 2.00 5.55 -19.85
CA VAL A 2 1.19 5.46 -18.62
C VAL A 2 1.51 6.72 -17.84
N ILE A 3 0.65 7.74 -17.96
CA ILE A 3 0.73 8.91 -17.11
C ILE A 3 0.35 8.42 -15.71
N PRO A 4 1.21 8.56 -14.68
CA PRO A 4 0.83 8.23 -13.31
C PRO A 4 -0.41 9.07 -12.99
N GLN A 5 -1.57 8.44 -12.91
CA GLN A 5 -2.74 9.16 -12.45
C GLN A 5 -2.52 9.39 -10.97
N ILE A 6 -2.24 10.65 -10.61
CA ILE A 6 -2.29 11.09 -9.22
C ILE A 6 -3.65 10.60 -8.69
N PRO A 7 -3.66 9.74 -7.66
CA PRO A 7 -4.89 9.18 -7.11
C PRO A 7 -5.85 10.34 -6.82
N SER A 8 -7.12 10.18 -7.17
CA SER A 8 -8.09 11.28 -7.10
C SER A 8 -8.13 11.92 -5.71
N TRP A 9 -7.89 11.14 -4.66
CA TRP A 9 -7.86 11.62 -3.29
C TRP A 9 -6.59 12.41 -2.93
N ILE A 10 -5.44 12.18 -3.56
CA ILE A 10 -4.23 13.03 -3.38
C ILE A 10 -4.49 14.43 -3.92
N LYS A 11 -5.29 14.56 -5.00
CA LYS A 11 -5.77 15.87 -5.49
C LYS A 11 -6.82 16.51 -4.58
N GLU A 12 -7.47 15.72 -3.74
CA GLU A 12 -8.49 16.14 -2.77
C GLU A 12 -7.97 16.10 -1.33
N LYS A 13 -6.65 16.06 -1.15
CA LYS A 13 -6.01 15.94 0.17
C LYS A 13 -6.44 17.07 1.11
N ASP A 14 -6.61 18.27 0.57
CA ASP A 14 -7.14 19.44 1.28
C ASP A 14 -8.60 19.31 1.74
N LYS A 15 -9.35 18.31 1.24
CA LYS A 15 -10.74 18.02 1.65
C LYS A 15 -10.83 16.96 2.74
N ARG A 16 -9.74 16.27 3.10
CA ARG A 16 -9.73 15.21 4.12
C ARG A 16 -8.98 15.67 5.36
N VAL A 17 -9.53 15.38 6.53
CA VAL A 17 -8.81 15.56 7.79
C VAL A 17 -7.82 14.40 7.91
N ILE A 18 -6.52 14.70 7.94
CA ILE A 18 -5.47 13.70 8.13
C ILE A 18 -5.28 13.48 9.63
N SER A 19 -5.47 12.24 10.08
CA SER A 19 -5.30 11.88 11.49
C SER A 19 -3.81 11.72 11.84
N LYS A 20 -3.02 11.15 10.93
CA LYS A 20 -1.58 10.96 11.08
C LYS A 20 -0.87 10.68 9.77
N THR A 21 0.44 10.85 9.77
CA THR A 21 1.35 10.45 8.69
C THR A 21 2.23 9.29 9.20
N LEU A 22 2.37 8.23 8.42
CA LEU A 22 3.30 7.14 8.71
C LEU A 22 4.59 7.35 7.90
N GLU A 23 5.73 7.20 8.56
CA GLU A 23 7.06 7.31 7.95
C GLU A 23 7.66 5.90 7.83
N ILE A 24 7.81 5.40 6.62
CA ILE A 24 8.21 4.01 6.37
C ILE A 24 9.53 3.96 5.58
N PRO A 25 10.63 3.45 6.17
CA PRO A 25 11.87 3.30 5.44
C PRO A 25 11.80 2.11 4.46
N ILE A 26 11.98 2.39 3.17
CA ILE A 26 11.97 1.40 2.09
C ILE A 26 13.18 1.65 1.19
N GLY A 27 14.12 0.70 1.10
CA GLY A 27 15.26 0.79 0.18
C GLY A 27 16.22 1.96 0.43
N GLY A 28 16.29 2.47 1.66
CA GLY A 28 17.14 3.63 2.02
C GLY A 28 16.46 4.99 1.83
N THR A 29 15.19 5.02 1.43
CA THR A 29 14.35 6.23 1.35
C THR A 29 13.19 6.12 2.33
N ILE A 30 12.74 7.24 2.90
CA ILE A 30 11.54 7.30 3.75
C ILE A 30 10.35 7.64 2.86
N PHE A 31 9.33 6.79 2.90
CA PHE A 31 8.02 6.99 2.26
C PHE A 31 7.03 7.52 3.30
N TYR A 32 6.13 8.39 2.87
CA TYR A 32 5.20 9.10 3.74
C TYR A 32 3.76 8.78 3.36
N PHE A 33 3.05 8.10 4.25
CA PHE A 33 1.66 7.72 4.03
C PHE A 33 0.72 8.55 4.89
N ASP A 34 -0.15 9.33 4.26
CA ASP A 34 -1.13 10.13 4.98
C ASP A 34 -2.42 9.35 5.23
N ILE A 35 -2.73 9.17 6.51
CA ILE A 35 -3.88 8.39 6.96
C ILE A 35 -5.04 9.35 7.24
N PRO A 36 -6.11 9.33 6.42
CA PRO A 36 -7.29 10.13 6.70
C PRO A 36 -7.98 9.63 7.97
N GLU A 37 -8.59 10.56 8.71
CA GLU A 37 -9.40 10.24 9.88
C GLU A 37 -10.58 9.37 9.47
N ASN A 38 -10.70 8.19 10.11
CA ASN A 38 -11.81 7.29 9.90
C ASN A 38 -12.18 6.63 11.25
N PRO A 39 -13.42 6.77 11.74
CA PRO A 39 -13.81 6.21 13.03
C PRO A 39 -13.91 4.69 13.05
N LEU A 40 -13.88 4.03 11.89
CA LEU A 40 -14.12 2.59 11.72
C LEU A 40 -12.91 1.81 11.22
N VAL A 41 -11.82 2.50 10.83
CA VAL A 41 -10.59 1.91 10.33
C VAL A 41 -9.40 2.57 11.00
N TYR A 42 -8.54 1.76 11.60
CA TYR A 42 -7.30 2.17 12.21
C TYR A 42 -6.12 1.62 11.43
N VAL A 43 -5.21 2.50 11.02
CA VAL A 43 -3.92 2.10 10.44
C VAL A 43 -2.85 2.23 11.50
N SER A 44 -1.89 1.33 11.57
CA SER A 44 -0.71 1.43 12.44
C SER A 44 0.53 0.92 11.76
N GLU A 45 1.68 1.22 12.34
CA GLU A 45 2.99 0.78 11.88
C GLU A 45 3.71 0.16 13.07
N THR A 46 4.39 -0.96 12.85
CA THR A 46 5.32 -1.54 13.82
C THR A 46 6.46 -2.26 13.10
N ARG A 47 7.69 -1.78 13.31
CA ARG A 47 8.94 -2.37 12.77
C ARG A 47 8.98 -2.48 11.24
N GLY A 48 8.50 -1.47 10.54
CA GLY A 48 8.37 -1.38 9.09
C GLY A 48 7.14 -2.11 8.52
N VAL A 49 6.30 -2.73 9.36
CA VAL A 49 5.08 -3.42 8.92
C VAL A 49 3.87 -2.54 9.19
N ILE A 50 3.07 -2.30 8.16
CA ILE A 50 1.84 -1.50 8.25
C ILE A 50 0.67 -2.44 8.44
N TYR A 51 -0.21 -2.11 9.39
CA TYR A 51 -1.44 -2.85 9.66
C TYR A 51 -2.65 -1.94 9.44
N ILE A 52 -3.62 -2.42 8.67
CA ILE A 52 -4.95 -1.81 8.56
C ILE A 52 -5.91 -2.76 9.26
N ASN A 53 -6.63 -2.25 10.26
CA ASN A 53 -7.59 -3.00 11.04
C ASN A 53 -8.87 -2.19 11.15
N GLY A 54 -10.00 -2.77 10.79
CA GLY A 54 -11.29 -2.12 10.90
C GLY A 54 -12.23 -2.80 11.88
N SER A 55 -13.45 -2.29 11.87
CA SER A 55 -14.62 -3.01 12.38
C SER A 55 -15.00 -4.12 11.39
N SER A 56 -16.13 -4.81 11.58
CA SER A 56 -16.50 -5.99 10.79
C SER A 56 -16.82 -5.71 9.29
N TYR A 57 -16.37 -4.59 8.72
CA TYR A 57 -16.76 -4.03 7.40
C TYR A 57 -15.61 -3.94 6.41
N TRP A 58 -15.21 -5.07 5.84
CA TRP A 58 -14.07 -5.24 4.92
C TRP A 58 -13.85 -4.17 3.84
N ASP A 59 -14.92 -3.57 3.31
CA ASP A 59 -14.83 -2.56 2.24
C ASP A 59 -14.07 -1.30 2.65
N LEU A 60 -14.14 -0.91 3.93
CA LEU A 60 -13.45 0.29 4.40
C LEU A 60 -11.94 0.05 4.52
N GLU A 61 -11.52 -1.11 5.04
CA GLU A 61 -10.12 -1.51 5.08
C GLU A 61 -9.54 -1.64 3.67
N LEU A 62 -10.29 -2.25 2.74
CA LEU A 62 -9.88 -2.33 1.34
C LEU A 62 -9.75 -0.96 0.68
N THR A 63 -10.63 -0.01 1.02
CA THR A 63 -10.55 1.37 0.53
C THR A 63 -9.30 2.06 1.07
N MET A 64 -9.05 1.95 2.38
CA MET A 64 -7.83 2.48 3.00
C MET A 64 -6.56 1.86 2.40
N PHE A 65 -6.57 0.55 2.15
CA PHE A 65 -5.47 -0.15 1.51
C PHE A 65 -5.22 0.34 0.09
N LYS A 66 -6.29 0.55 -0.67
CA LYS A 66 -6.19 1.11 -2.02
C LYS A 66 -5.57 2.51 -1.98
N ASP A 67 -6.01 3.36 -1.05
CA ASP A 67 -5.46 4.70 -0.89
C ASP A 67 -3.94 4.64 -0.63
N LEU A 68 -3.49 3.82 0.34
CA LEU A 68 -2.06 3.61 0.62
C LEU A 68 -1.25 3.07 -0.56
N ARG A 69 -1.78 2.09 -1.28
CA ARG A 69 -1.13 1.55 -2.48
C ARG A 69 -0.96 2.62 -3.53
N ASP A 70 -2.00 3.40 -3.75
CA ASP A 70 -2.04 4.42 -4.79
C ASP A 70 -1.07 5.58 -4.44
N GLU A 71 -0.92 5.93 -3.16
CA GLU A 71 0.12 6.86 -2.65
C GLU A 71 1.54 6.30 -2.84
N PHE A 72 1.77 5.03 -2.47
CA PHE A 72 3.05 4.36 -2.71
C PHE A 72 3.44 4.38 -4.19
N VAL A 73 2.50 4.08 -5.09
CA VAL A 73 2.73 4.13 -6.55
C VAL A 73 3.16 5.52 -6.99
N TYR A 74 2.48 6.55 -6.50
CA TYR A 74 2.82 7.93 -6.83
C TYR A 74 4.24 8.29 -6.35
N GLU A 75 4.55 8.03 -5.08
CA GLU A 75 5.86 8.34 -4.50
C GLU A 75 7.01 7.60 -5.22
N VAL A 76 6.84 6.31 -5.54
CA VAL A 76 7.86 5.53 -6.28
C VAL A 76 8.10 6.12 -7.67
N LEU A 77 7.05 6.52 -8.38
CA LEU A 77 7.16 7.05 -9.73
C LEU A 77 7.76 8.46 -9.74
N GLU A 78 7.42 9.31 -8.76
CA GLU A 78 8.04 10.62 -8.60
C GLU A 78 9.53 10.47 -8.24
N LEU A 79 9.87 9.61 -7.29
CA LEU A 79 11.26 9.34 -6.95
C LEU A 79 12.05 8.87 -8.17
N ALA A 80 11.51 7.92 -8.94
CA ALA A 80 12.13 7.42 -10.16
C ALA A 80 12.40 8.55 -11.17
N LYS A 81 11.43 9.45 -11.40
CA LYS A 81 11.64 10.63 -12.27
C LYS A 81 12.75 11.54 -11.72
N THR A 82 12.75 11.82 -10.42
CA THR A 82 13.73 12.71 -9.77
C THR A 82 15.16 12.19 -9.92
N ILE A 83 15.35 10.86 -9.85
CA ILE A 83 16.68 10.23 -10.03
C ILE A 83 17.00 9.92 -11.50
N GLY A 84 16.20 10.40 -12.44
CA GLY A 84 16.46 10.29 -13.89
C GLY A 84 16.19 8.90 -14.49
N LYS A 85 15.33 8.08 -13.86
CA LYS A 85 14.93 6.78 -14.40
C LYS A 85 13.87 6.92 -15.49
N ASP A 86 13.95 6.06 -16.50
CA ASP A 86 12.94 6.01 -17.55
C ASP A 86 11.68 5.29 -17.04
N ILE A 87 10.63 6.07 -16.83
CA ILE A 87 9.33 5.55 -16.39
C ILE A 87 8.42 5.14 -17.57
N SER A 88 8.91 5.15 -18.81
CA SER A 88 8.13 4.76 -19.98
C SER A 88 7.76 3.27 -19.99
N ASN A 89 8.61 2.43 -19.38
CA ASN A 89 8.49 0.97 -19.34
C ASN A 89 8.26 0.41 -17.92
N VAL A 90 7.48 1.13 -17.11
CA VAL A 90 7.09 0.68 -15.77
C VAL A 90 6.17 -0.54 -15.87
N LYS A 91 6.45 -1.60 -15.10
CA LYS A 91 5.50 -2.69 -14.85
C LYS A 91 4.92 -2.56 -13.45
N ILE A 92 3.60 -2.54 -13.35
CA ILE A 92 2.88 -2.61 -12.07
C ILE A 92 2.05 -3.88 -12.09
N ASP A 93 2.13 -4.68 -11.03
CA ASP A 93 1.47 -5.98 -10.98
C ASP A 93 1.07 -6.35 -9.54
N ASP A 94 0.08 -7.23 -9.43
CA ASP A 94 -0.48 -7.72 -8.16
C ASP A 94 -0.72 -9.22 -8.29
N VAL A 95 0.11 -10.00 -7.59
CA VAL A 95 0.19 -11.45 -7.76
C VAL A 95 -0.33 -12.14 -6.51
N LEU A 96 -1.30 -13.04 -6.71
CA LEU A 96 -1.71 -14.00 -5.69
C LEU A 96 -0.61 -15.04 -5.46
N LEU A 97 -0.13 -15.16 -4.23
CA LEU A 97 0.91 -16.13 -3.86
C LEU A 97 0.32 -17.39 -3.25
N GLU A 98 -0.63 -17.24 -2.33
CA GLU A 98 -1.18 -18.34 -1.55
C GLU A 98 -2.58 -18.00 -1.02
N THR A 99 -3.45 -18.99 -0.92
CA THR A 99 -4.70 -18.93 -0.16
C THR A 99 -4.73 -20.05 0.87
N ASP A 100 -5.03 -19.71 2.13
CA ASP A 100 -5.29 -20.68 3.20
C ASP A 100 -6.71 -20.47 3.72
N ASN A 101 -7.62 -21.31 3.22
CA ASN A 101 -9.04 -21.26 3.57
C ASN A 101 -9.30 -21.62 5.03
N LYS A 102 -8.43 -22.39 5.69
CA LYS A 102 -8.62 -22.76 7.11
C LYS A 102 -8.30 -21.59 8.02
N LYS A 103 -7.32 -20.77 7.64
CA LYS A 103 -6.94 -19.56 8.38
C LYS A 103 -7.62 -18.30 7.83
N HIS A 104 -8.47 -18.44 6.81
CA HIS A 104 -9.14 -17.35 6.10
C HIS A 104 -8.14 -16.25 5.70
N VAL A 105 -7.03 -16.63 5.05
CA VAL A 105 -5.96 -15.69 4.67
C VAL A 105 -5.60 -15.82 3.20
N GLU A 106 -5.40 -14.67 2.55
CA GLU A 106 -4.89 -14.55 1.19
C GLU A 106 -3.57 -13.77 1.21
N LYS A 107 -2.49 -14.37 0.67
CA LYS A 107 -1.16 -13.76 0.62
C LYS A 107 -0.86 -13.30 -0.79
N ARG A 108 -0.44 -12.06 -0.92
CA ARG A 108 -0.26 -11.40 -2.22
C ARG A 108 1.04 -10.59 -2.26
N LYS A 109 1.48 -10.30 -3.47
CA LYS A 109 2.65 -9.46 -3.76
C LYS A 109 2.25 -8.39 -4.76
N PHE A 110 2.24 -7.15 -4.31
CA PHE A 110 2.13 -5.99 -5.18
C PHE A 110 3.52 -5.42 -5.46
N TYR A 111 3.81 -5.06 -6.70
CA TYR A 111 5.10 -4.47 -7.04
C TYR A 111 5.06 -3.54 -8.24
N ILE A 112 6.03 -2.62 -8.24
CA ILE A 112 6.37 -1.70 -9.30
C ILE A 112 7.80 -2.02 -9.71
N LYS A 113 8.00 -2.33 -10.99
CA LYS A 113 9.31 -2.61 -11.58
C LYS A 113 9.70 -1.51 -12.56
N ILE A 114 10.88 -0.93 -12.35
CA ILE A 114 11.49 0.12 -13.17
C ILE A 114 12.94 -0.29 -13.39
N ASP A 115 13.34 -0.53 -14.64
CA ASP A 115 14.63 -1.15 -14.98
C ASP A 115 14.88 -2.46 -14.21
N ASN A 116 15.94 -2.47 -13.40
CA ASN A 116 16.38 -3.52 -12.51
C ASN A 116 15.98 -3.27 -11.06
N ILE A 117 15.08 -2.33 -10.79
CA ILE A 117 14.57 -2.06 -9.46
C ILE A 117 13.14 -2.60 -9.36
N GLU A 118 12.86 -3.29 -8.26
CA GLU A 118 11.54 -3.71 -7.87
C GLU A 118 11.25 -3.18 -6.46
N ALA A 119 10.21 -2.38 -6.32
CA ALA A 119 9.72 -1.88 -5.04
C ALA A 119 8.23 -2.21 -4.90
N GLY A 120 7.79 -2.56 -3.69
CA GLY A 120 6.45 -3.06 -3.49
C GLY A 120 6.19 -3.46 -2.07
N PHE A 121 5.18 -4.31 -1.89
CA PHE A 121 4.88 -4.92 -0.61
C PHE A 121 4.35 -6.33 -0.80
N TYR A 122 4.76 -7.22 0.12
CA TYR A 122 3.98 -8.41 0.41
C TYR A 122 2.84 -8.01 1.32
N TYR A 123 1.66 -8.59 1.14
CA TYR A 123 0.56 -8.32 2.05
C TYR A 123 -0.32 -9.54 2.25
N ASN A 124 -0.84 -9.64 3.47
CA ASN A 124 -1.73 -10.70 3.90
C ASN A 124 -3.10 -10.08 4.19
N LEU A 125 -4.13 -10.61 3.54
CA LEU A 125 -5.53 -10.29 3.77
C LEU A 125 -6.09 -11.35 4.71
N TYR A 126 -6.17 -11.05 6.00
CA TYR A 126 -6.88 -11.88 6.97
C TYR A 126 -8.36 -11.53 6.87
N LEU A 127 -9.11 -12.36 6.13
CA LEU A 127 -10.52 -12.13 5.85
C LEU A 127 -11.35 -12.23 7.13
N PRO A 128 -12.41 -11.40 7.27
CA PRO A 128 -13.37 -11.53 8.36
C PRO A 128 -14.14 -12.85 8.24
N ASP A 129 -14.40 -13.48 9.37
CA ASP A 129 -15.08 -14.80 9.46
C ASP A 129 -16.32 -14.77 10.39
N GLY A 130 -16.73 -13.57 10.81
CA GLY A 130 -17.82 -13.36 11.77
C GLY A 130 -17.40 -13.48 13.24
N ILE A 131 -16.18 -13.94 13.53
CA ILE A 131 -15.59 -14.01 14.88
C ILE A 131 -14.50 -12.94 15.03
N ARG A 132 -13.73 -12.70 13.96
CA ARG A 132 -12.71 -11.64 13.89
C ARG A 132 -13.02 -10.63 12.79
N ASN A 133 -12.54 -9.39 13.00
CA ASN A 133 -12.56 -8.36 11.96
C ASN A 133 -11.51 -8.66 10.87
N GLY A 134 -11.65 -7.98 9.74
CA GLY A 134 -10.64 -8.01 8.69
C GLY A 134 -9.35 -7.33 9.12
N ILE A 135 -8.20 -7.91 8.77
CA ILE A 135 -6.89 -7.30 9.01
C ILE A 135 -6.08 -7.39 7.72
N ILE A 136 -5.43 -6.28 7.36
CA ILE A 136 -4.45 -6.23 6.27
C ILE A 136 -3.09 -5.96 6.89
N GLU A 137 -2.16 -6.88 6.68
CA GLU A 137 -0.75 -6.74 7.05
C GLU A 137 0.04 -6.47 5.79
N ILE A 138 0.83 -5.39 5.77
CA ILE A 138 1.58 -4.91 4.61
C ILE A 138 3.05 -4.83 5.00
N ILE A 139 3.88 -5.52 4.24
CA ILE A 139 5.33 -5.66 4.46
C ILE A 139 6.04 -5.07 3.24
N PRO A 140 6.41 -3.78 3.29
CA PRO A 140 7.10 -3.12 2.20
C PRO A 140 8.49 -3.70 1.97
N TYR A 141 8.94 -3.64 0.73
CA TYR A 141 10.27 -4.09 0.35
C TYR A 141 10.82 -3.31 -0.84
N TYR A 142 12.14 -3.39 -0.96
CA TYR A 142 12.91 -2.90 -2.10
C TYR A 142 13.91 -3.98 -2.51
N LYS A 143 14.06 -4.20 -3.81
CA LYS A 143 15.01 -5.16 -4.38
C LYS A 143 15.64 -4.61 -5.65
N GLN A 144 16.97 -4.70 -5.72
CA GLN A 144 17.72 -4.58 -6.97
C GLN A 144 17.84 -5.99 -7.58
N VAL A 145 17.43 -6.13 -8.84
CA VAL A 145 17.32 -7.39 -9.62
C VAL A 145 18.50 -7.55 -10.57
#